data_AF-A0A0K0G397-F1
#
_entry.id   AF-A0A0K0G397-F1
#
_cell.length_a   1.000
_cell.length_b   1.000
_cell.length_c   1.000
_cell.angle_alpha   90.00
_cell.angle_beta   90.00
_cell.angle_gamma   90.00
#
_symmetry.space_group_name_H-M   'P 1'
#
loop_
_entity.id
_entity.type
_entity.pdbx_description
1 polymer ?
#
loop_
_entity_poly.entity_id
_entity_poly.type
_entity_poly.pdbx_seq_one_letter_code
_entity_poly.pdbx_strand_id
1 'polypeptide(L)'
;MYKAQINKVRRNVLDFIDKLGNYIDKCRHSKHKPKDYKKYLLIDTVDALQGHEKDFVIISTCRSLIRKKDIVTDFYYLSIRACIVLTRPKIRFFLFRGTSIMRTAPTWNTILTYEEDRNTIVKFFRNQLSRIFSTVGIDENFIQNHLNNFK
;
A
#
# COMPACT_ATOMS: atom_id res chain seq x y z
N MET A 1 7.47 9.39 -8.20
CA MET A 1 6.40 8.78 -9.01
C MET A 1 5.65 9.91 -9.69
N TYR A 2 5.41 9.83 -11.01
CA TYR A 2 4.78 10.93 -11.75
C TYR A 2 3.25 10.94 -11.59
N LYS A 3 2.61 12.11 -11.72
CA LYS A 3 1.16 12.29 -11.55
C LYS A 3 0.32 11.32 -12.40
N ALA A 4 0.76 11.01 -13.63
CA ALA A 4 0.09 10.04 -14.49
C ALA A 4 0.09 8.61 -13.91
N GLN A 5 1.18 8.20 -13.25
CA GLN A 5 1.28 6.89 -12.60
C GLN A 5 0.34 6.82 -11.38
N ILE A 6 0.26 7.89 -10.60
CA ILE A 6 -0.67 7.98 -9.45
C ILE A 6 -2.11 7.88 -9.92
N ASN A 7 -2.48 8.61 -10.98
CA ASN A 7 -3.83 8.54 -11.54
C ASN A 7 -4.18 7.14 -12.04
N LYS A 8 -3.22 6.41 -12.62
CA LYS A 8 -3.42 5.00 -13.00
C LYS A 8 -3.62 4.11 -11.78
N VAL A 9 -2.76 4.22 -10.75
CA VAL A 9 -2.90 3.45 -9.51
C VAL A 9 -4.24 3.75 -8.83
N ARG A 10 -4.60 5.02 -8.71
CA ARG A 10 -5.87 5.46 -8.12
C ARG A 10 -7.05 4.83 -8.84
N ARG A 11 -7.11 4.89 -10.18
CA ARG A 11 -8.17 4.25 -10.96
C ARG A 11 -8.24 2.75 -10.69
N ASN A 12 -7.11 2.04 -10.78
CA ASN A 12 -7.07 0.60 -10.56
C ASN A 12 -7.55 0.19 -9.15
N VAL A 13 -7.16 0.95 -8.12
CA VAL A 13 -7.59 0.69 -6.74
C VAL A 13 -9.09 0.93 -6.59
N LEU A 14 -9.61 2.02 -7.12
CA LEU A 14 -11.04 2.33 -7.07
C LEU A 14 -11.87 1.27 -7.82
N ASP A 15 -11.45 0.89 -9.02
CA ASP A 15 -12.11 -0.15 -9.82
C ASP A 15 -12.09 -1.51 -9.09
N PHE A 16 -10.99 -1.83 -8.40
CA PHE A 16 -10.89 -3.06 -7.61
C PHE A 16 -11.83 -3.04 -6.40
N ILE A 17 -11.87 -1.93 -5.65
CA ILE A 17 -12.76 -1.80 -4.48
C ILE A 17 -14.23 -1.86 -4.93
N ASP A 18 -14.60 -1.21 -6.04
CA ASP A 18 -15.95 -1.29 -6.61
C ASP A 18 -16.31 -2.73 -7.00
N LYS A 19 -15.41 -3.46 -7.68
CA LYS A 19 -15.62 -4.88 -8.02
C LYS A 19 -15.77 -5.75 -6.78
N LEU A 20 -14.93 -5.54 -5.77
CA LEU A 20 -14.97 -6.27 -4.52
C LEU A 20 -16.26 -6.00 -3.74
N GLY A 21 -16.68 -4.74 -3.64
CA GLY A 21 -17.94 -4.36 -2.99
C GLY A 21 -19.15 -5.01 -3.66
N ASN A 22 -19.24 -4.89 -4.99
CA ASN A 22 -20.30 -5.54 -5.77
C ASN A 22 -20.31 -7.07 -5.61
N TYR A 23 -19.14 -7.67 -5.45
CA TYR A 23 -19.01 -9.10 -5.21
C TYR A 23 -19.58 -9.49 -3.84
N ILE A 24 -19.15 -8.79 -2.79
CA ILE A 24 -19.58 -9.03 -1.41
C ILE A 24 -21.09 -8.84 -1.27
N ASP A 25 -21.66 -7.80 -1.88
CA ASP A 25 -23.10 -7.54 -1.84
C ASP A 25 -23.92 -8.66 -2.48
N LYS A 26 -23.46 -9.18 -3.63
CA LYS A 26 -24.07 -10.35 -4.28
C LYS A 26 -24.04 -11.59 -3.39
N CYS A 27 -22.91 -11.87 -2.74
CA CYS A 27 -22.75 -13.04 -1.88
C CYS A 27 -23.53 -12.94 -0.56
N ARG A 28 -23.70 -11.73 0.00
CA ARG A 28 -24.30 -11.55 1.34
C ARG A 28 -25.76 -11.11 1.32
N HIS A 29 -26.39 -11.00 0.15
CA HIS A 29 -27.74 -10.41 -0.03
C HIS A 29 -27.92 -9.08 0.72
N SER A 30 -26.82 -8.34 0.88
CA SER A 30 -26.74 -7.13 1.68
C SER A 30 -26.96 -5.94 0.75
N LYS A 31 -27.91 -5.06 1.07
CA LYS A 31 -28.12 -3.79 0.36
C LYS A 31 -27.17 -2.70 0.85
N HIS A 32 -25.92 -3.02 1.19
CA HIS A 32 -24.93 -1.99 1.47
C HIS A 32 -24.49 -1.35 0.16
N LYS A 33 -25.16 -0.26 -0.24
CA LYS A 33 -24.60 0.61 -1.28
C LYS A 33 -23.14 0.91 -0.89
N PRO A 34 -22.13 0.72 -1.76
CA PRO A 34 -20.75 1.10 -1.47
C PRO A 34 -20.72 2.58 -1.11
N LYS A 35 -20.79 2.88 0.20
CA LYS A 35 -20.85 4.24 0.73
C LYS A 35 -19.55 4.91 0.39
N ASP A 36 -19.62 6.08 -0.28
CA ASP A 36 -18.74 7.26 -0.26
C ASP A 36 -17.23 7.12 0.04
N TYR A 37 -16.65 5.92 -0.02
CA TYR A 37 -15.28 5.62 0.37
C TYR A 37 -14.29 6.38 -0.52
N LYS A 38 -14.72 6.71 -1.75
CA LYS A 38 -14.00 7.56 -2.69
C LYS A 38 -13.70 8.96 -2.13
N LYS A 39 -14.54 9.48 -1.22
CA LYS A 39 -14.32 10.77 -0.53
C LYS A 39 -13.29 10.68 0.60
N TYR A 40 -13.17 9.50 1.22
CA TYR A 40 -12.29 9.30 2.37
C TYR A 40 -10.91 8.73 1.97
N LEU A 41 -10.88 7.99 0.86
CA LEU A 41 -9.69 7.35 0.30
C LEU A 41 -8.84 8.37 -0.48
N LEU A 42 -7.68 8.69 0.08
CA LEU A 42 -6.68 9.54 -0.55
C LEU A 42 -5.53 8.67 -1.06
N ILE A 43 -5.26 8.73 -2.36
CA ILE A 43 -4.16 8.00 -3.01
C ILE A 43 -3.32 9.05 -3.75
N ASP A 44 -2.13 9.33 -3.23
CA ASP A 44 -1.23 10.31 -3.82
C ASP A 44 0.24 10.01 -3.50
N THR A 45 1.15 10.85 -3.99
CA THR A 45 2.57 10.83 -3.68
C THR A 45 2.84 11.32 -2.25
N VAL A 46 4.01 10.99 -1.70
CA VAL A 46 4.43 11.43 -0.36
C VAL A 46 4.40 12.96 -0.22
N ASP A 47 4.88 13.68 -1.23
CA ASP A 47 4.94 15.14 -1.21
C ASP A 47 3.52 15.75 -1.18
N ALA A 48 2.58 15.16 -1.92
CA ALA A 48 1.18 15.59 -1.94
C ALA A 48 0.39 15.23 -0.67
N LEU A 49 0.92 14.30 0.15
CA LEU A 49 0.32 13.91 1.42
C LEU A 49 0.78 14.77 2.61
N GLN A 50 1.68 15.74 2.39
CA GLN A 50 2.12 16.64 3.44
C GLN A 50 0.92 17.44 3.99
N GLY A 51 0.75 17.43 5.32
CA GLY A 51 -0.39 18.07 6.00
C GLY A 51 -1.67 17.22 6.05
N HIS A 52 -1.73 16.08 5.36
CA HIS A 52 -2.88 15.18 5.41
C HIS A 52 -2.65 14.01 6.37
N GLU A 53 -3.36 13.99 7.49
CA GLU A 53 -3.35 12.86 8.42
C GLU A 53 -4.50 11.89 8.16
N LYS A 54 -4.25 10.60 8.38
CA LYS A 54 -5.24 9.52 8.23
C LYS A 54 -5.10 8.51 9.34
N ASP A 55 -6.19 7.87 9.73
CA ASP A 55 -6.16 6.83 10.78
C ASP A 55 -5.28 5.65 10.37
N PHE A 56 -5.40 5.25 9.09
CA PHE A 56 -4.63 4.20 8.46
C PHE A 56 -3.92 4.72 7.22
N VAL A 57 -2.65 4.36 7.07
CA VAL A 57 -1.84 4.72 5.90
C VAL A 57 -1.20 3.47 5.32
N ILE A 58 -1.34 3.29 3.99
CA ILE A 58 -0.61 2.27 3.24
C ILE A 58 0.47 2.97 2.44
N ILE A 59 1.72 2.62 2.71
CA ILE A 59 2.89 3.16 2.03
C ILE A 59 3.40 2.07 1.09
N SER A 60 3.49 2.40 -0.20
CA SER A 60 4.02 1.49 -1.21
C SER A 60 5.24 2.12 -1.87
N THR A 61 6.40 1.50 -1.67
CA THR A 61 7.60 1.92 -2.38
C THR A 61 7.57 1.28 -3.78
N CYS A 62 7.40 2.10 -4.82
CA CYS A 62 7.23 1.61 -6.18
C CYS A 62 8.52 1.05 -6.83
N ARG A 63 9.67 1.10 -6.14
CA ARG A 63 10.97 0.69 -6.68
C ARG A 63 11.57 -0.43 -5.85
N SER A 64 11.97 -1.49 -6.55
CA SER A 64 12.77 -2.61 -6.01
C SER A 64 14.26 -2.51 -6.35
N LEU A 65 14.65 -1.56 -7.22
CA LEU A 65 16.06 -1.28 -7.56
C LEU A 65 16.34 0.24 -7.62
N ILE A 66 17.54 0.65 -7.19
CA ILE A 66 18.04 2.02 -7.30
C ILE A 66 18.63 2.26 -8.70
N ARG A 67 18.20 3.33 -9.36
CA ARG A 67 18.90 3.85 -10.54
C ARG A 67 19.91 4.90 -10.09
N LYS A 68 21.20 4.72 -10.38
CA LYS A 68 22.28 5.64 -9.95
C LYS A 68 22.01 7.11 -10.30
N LYS A 69 21.33 7.37 -11.42
CA LYS A 69 20.97 8.73 -11.90
C LYS A 69 19.90 9.43 -11.04
N ASP A 70 19.09 8.69 -10.28
CA ASP A 70 17.93 9.24 -9.56
C ASP A 70 18.13 9.29 -8.04
N ILE A 71 19.28 8.82 -7.53
CA ILE A 71 19.56 8.65 -6.09
C ILE A 71 19.18 9.88 -5.27
N VAL A 72 19.53 11.07 -5.75
CA VAL A 72 19.36 12.34 -5.02
C VAL A 72 17.89 12.73 -4.81
N THR A 73 16.99 12.23 -5.66
CA THR A 73 15.53 12.50 -5.59
C THR A 73 14.74 11.30 -5.10
N ASP A 74 15.43 10.19 -4.79
CA ASP A 74 14.78 8.95 -4.43
C ASP A 74 14.21 9.05 -3.01
N PHE A 75 13.05 8.44 -2.82
CA PHE A 75 12.37 8.40 -1.53
C PHE A 75 13.26 7.84 -0.41
N TYR A 76 14.16 6.91 -0.76
CA TYR A 76 15.07 6.33 0.22
C TYR A 76 16.20 7.28 0.68
N TYR A 77 16.65 8.21 -0.15
CA TYR A 77 17.78 9.08 0.22
C TYR A 77 17.37 10.42 0.82
N LEU A 78 16.08 10.76 0.76
CA LEU A 78 15.53 11.97 1.36
C LEU A 78 14.87 11.65 2.70
N SER A 79 15.61 11.83 3.80
CA SER A 79 15.12 11.60 5.17
C SER A 79 13.85 12.40 5.49
N ILE A 80 13.68 13.58 4.92
CA ILE A 80 12.47 14.41 5.04
C ILE A 80 11.23 13.65 4.58
N ARG A 81 11.32 12.88 3.48
CA ARG A 81 10.18 12.09 2.97
C ARG A 81 9.84 10.90 3.88
N ALA A 82 10.85 10.32 4.54
CA ALA A 82 10.61 9.32 5.58
C ALA A 82 9.85 9.93 6.77
N CYS A 83 10.26 11.12 7.22
CA CYS A 83 9.58 11.84 8.29
C CYS A 83 8.13 12.19 7.92
N ILE A 84 7.90 12.73 6.71
CA ILE A 84 6.55 13.04 6.22
C ILE A 84 5.69 11.77 6.28
N VAL A 85 6.11 10.68 5.64
CA VAL A 85 5.25 9.51 5.48
C VAL A 85 4.96 8.79 6.79
N LEU A 86 5.95 8.70 7.71
CA LEU A 86 5.81 7.99 8.97
C LEU A 86 5.00 8.78 10.02
N THR A 87 4.79 10.07 9.81
CA THR A 87 3.99 10.94 10.69
C THR A 87 2.56 11.18 10.20
N ARG A 88 2.19 10.69 9.01
CA ARG A 88 0.80 10.76 8.51
C ARG A 88 -0.21 9.84 9.24
N PRO A 89 0.17 8.63 9.70
CA PRO A 89 -0.77 7.71 10.32
C PRO A 89 -1.06 8.08 11.77
N LYS A 90 -2.34 8.19 12.14
CA LYS A 90 -2.76 8.43 13.55
C LYS A 90 -2.76 7.14 14.38
N ILE A 91 -3.15 6.01 13.78
CA ILE A 91 -3.33 4.74 14.49
C ILE A 91 -2.32 3.69 14.03
N ARG A 92 -2.30 3.36 12.73
CA ARG A 92 -1.45 2.30 12.16
C ARG A 92 -1.05 2.62 10.73
N PHE A 93 0.06 2.01 10.29
CA PHE A 93 0.46 2.01 8.89
C PHE A 93 0.97 0.65 8.45
N PHE A 94 0.98 0.45 7.13
CA PHE A 94 1.58 -0.71 6.47
C PHE A 94 2.58 -0.21 5.43
N LEU A 95 3.79 -0.75 5.44
CA LEU A 95 4.86 -0.37 4.51
C LEU A 95 5.22 -1.57 3.61
N PHE A 96 4.80 -1.49 2.35
CA PHE A 96 5.16 -2.45 1.30
C PHE A 96 6.43 -1.99 0.61
N ARG A 97 7.49 -2.80 0.72
CA ARG A 97 8.86 -2.39 0.38
C ARG A 97 9.79 -3.51 -0.07
N GLY A 98 10.88 -3.11 -0.73
CA GLY A 98 12.08 -3.93 -0.88
C GLY A 98 13.10 -3.64 0.22
N THR A 99 13.36 -4.60 1.10
CA THR A 99 14.29 -4.42 2.24
C THR A 99 15.74 -4.20 1.80
N SER A 100 16.16 -4.80 0.69
CA SER A 100 17.51 -4.66 0.12
C SER A 100 17.88 -3.21 -0.15
N ILE A 101 16.97 -2.43 -0.74
CA ILE A 101 17.21 -1.00 -1.01
C ILE A 101 17.21 -0.20 0.29
N MET A 102 16.29 -0.49 1.21
CA MET A 102 16.22 0.27 2.46
C MET A 102 17.52 0.20 3.25
N ARG A 103 18.23 -0.93 3.21
CA ARG A 103 19.54 -1.09 3.84
C ARG A 103 20.62 -0.18 3.26
N THR A 104 20.51 0.26 2.00
CA THR A 104 21.53 1.12 1.36
C THR A 104 21.40 2.60 1.75
N ALA A 105 20.31 2.99 2.40
CA ALA A 105 20.07 4.37 2.83
C ALA A 105 20.14 4.45 4.37
N PRO A 106 21.00 5.30 4.97
CA PRO A 106 21.24 5.30 6.42
C PRO A 106 19.97 5.42 7.27
N THR A 107 19.10 6.37 6.94
CA THR A 107 17.84 6.60 7.66
C THR A 107 16.91 5.38 7.61
N TRP A 108 16.76 4.78 6.43
CA TRP A 108 15.90 3.62 6.26
C TRP A 108 16.51 2.35 6.82
N ASN A 109 17.84 2.23 6.86
CA ASN A 109 18.50 1.14 7.55
C ASN A 109 18.21 1.18 9.05
N THR A 110 18.29 2.35 9.69
CA THR A 110 17.92 2.51 11.10
C THR A 110 16.45 2.15 11.35
N ILE A 111 15.54 2.62 10.50
CA ILE A 111 14.12 2.27 10.58
C ILE A 111 13.93 0.75 10.43
N LEU A 112 14.62 0.14 9.47
CA LEU A 112 14.54 -1.29 9.21
C LEU A 112 15.03 -2.10 10.42
N THR A 113 16.18 -1.75 10.99
CA THR A 113 16.69 -2.39 12.21
C THR A 113 15.69 -2.28 13.35
N TYR A 114 15.10 -1.10 13.57
CA TYR A 114 14.08 -0.87 14.60
C TYR A 114 12.85 -1.78 14.45
N GLU A 115 12.44 -2.05 13.20
CA GLU A 115 11.31 -2.94 12.88
C GLU A 115 11.70 -4.43 12.98
N GLU A 116 12.94 -4.79 12.64
CA GLU A 116 13.48 -6.14 12.84
C GLU A 116 13.52 -6.50 14.32
N ASP A 117 14.03 -5.59 15.17
CA ASP A 117 14.10 -5.77 16.63
C ASP A 117 12.72 -5.98 17.27
N ARG A 118 11.64 -5.51 16.62
CA ARG A 118 10.25 -5.64 17.09
C ARG A 118 9.47 -6.75 16.41
N ASN A 119 10.11 -7.54 15.55
CA ASN A 119 9.46 -8.60 14.78
C ASN A 119 8.24 -8.10 13.97
N THR A 120 8.28 -6.86 13.47
CA THR A 120 7.17 -6.28 12.69
C THR A 120 7.32 -6.49 11.19
N ILE A 121 8.39 -7.16 10.74
CA ILE A 121 8.62 -7.46 9.33
C ILE A 121 8.06 -8.84 8.99
N VAL A 122 7.01 -8.85 8.18
CA VAL A 122 6.41 -10.07 7.65
C VAL A 122 6.72 -10.18 6.17
N LYS A 123 7.30 -11.31 5.74
CA LYS A 123 7.43 -11.62 4.32
C LYS A 123 6.04 -11.82 3.74
N PHE A 124 5.70 -11.01 2.75
CA PHE A 124 4.44 -11.10 2.04
C PHE A 124 4.51 -12.19 0.97
N PHE A 125 3.60 -13.17 1.08
CA PHE A 125 3.45 -14.24 0.10
C PHE A 125 2.02 -14.25 -0.44
N ARG A 126 1.84 -14.66 -1.70
CA ARG A 126 0.50 -14.72 -2.33
C ARG A 126 -0.49 -15.57 -1.52
N ASN A 127 -0.02 -16.67 -0.94
CA ASN A 127 -0.86 -17.54 -0.09
C ASN A 127 -1.38 -16.84 1.17
N GLN A 128 -0.65 -15.88 1.74
CA GLN A 128 -1.12 -15.08 2.86
C GLN A 128 -2.27 -14.15 2.44
N LEU A 129 -2.17 -13.57 1.24
CA LEU A 129 -3.24 -12.74 0.70
C LEU A 129 -4.51 -13.56 0.44
N SER A 130 -4.37 -14.75 -0.14
CA SER A 130 -5.49 -15.69 -0.30
C SER A 130 -6.12 -16.03 1.05
N ARG A 131 -5.31 -16.36 2.07
CA ARG A 131 -5.80 -16.62 3.44
C ARG A 131 -6.58 -15.46 4.03
N ILE A 132 -6.08 -14.22 3.90
CA ILE A 132 -6.76 -13.00 4.36
C ILE A 132 -8.12 -12.86 3.67
N PHE A 133 -8.19 -13.03 2.36
CA PHE A 133 -9.45 -12.94 1.64
C PHE A 133 -10.44 -14.06 2.02
N SER A 134 -9.95 -15.28 2.19
CA SER A 134 -10.77 -16.40 2.68
C SER A 134 -11.36 -16.12 4.07
N THR A 135 -10.59 -15.53 5.00
CA THR A 135 -11.12 -15.15 6.32
C THR A 135 -12.23 -14.09 6.27
N VAL A 136 -12.27 -13.27 5.21
CA VAL A 136 -13.33 -12.27 5.02
C VAL A 136 -14.53 -12.86 4.24
N GLY A 137 -14.50 -14.15 3.93
CA GLY A 137 -15.59 -14.87 3.24
C GLY A 137 -15.64 -14.57 1.75
N ILE A 138 -14.51 -14.23 1.13
CA ILE A 138 -14.37 -14.13 -0.32
C ILE A 138 -13.97 -15.51 -0.83
N ASP A 139 -14.73 -16.08 -1.77
CA ASP A 139 -14.43 -17.42 -2.30
C ASP A 139 -13.21 -17.46 -3.22
N GLU A 140 -12.73 -18.68 -3.43
CA GLU A 140 -11.56 -18.98 -4.24
C GLU A 140 -11.73 -18.54 -5.70
N ASN A 141 -12.94 -18.55 -6.27
CA ASN A 141 -13.14 -18.15 -7.67
C ASN A 141 -12.85 -16.66 -7.86
N PHE A 142 -13.35 -15.80 -6.97
CA PHE A 142 -13.02 -14.38 -7.02
C PHE A 142 -11.52 -14.14 -6.84
N ILE A 143 -10.92 -14.82 -5.85
CA ILE A 143 -9.49 -14.72 -5.54
C ILE A 143 -8.64 -15.14 -6.74
N GLN A 144 -8.90 -16.29 -7.36
CA GLN A 144 -8.13 -16.78 -8.51
C GLN A 144 -8.30 -15.85 -9.72
N ASN A 145 -9.52 -15.41 -10.02
CA ASN A 145 -9.80 -14.53 -11.16
C ASN A 145 -9.16 -13.14 -11.04
N HIS A 146 -8.97 -12.62 -9.82
CA HIS A 146 -8.40 -11.28 -9.62
C HIS A 146 -6.92 -11.31 -9.23
N LEU A 147 -6.44 -12.34 -8.52
CA LEU A 147 -5.04 -12.45 -8.11
C LEU A 147 -4.12 -13.02 -9.18
N ASN A 148 -4.59 -13.94 -10.03
CA ASN A 148 -3.77 -14.51 -11.10
C ASN A 148 -3.48 -13.50 -12.23
N ASN A 149 -4.29 -12.45 -12.30
CA ASN A 149 -4.12 -11.37 -13.27
C ASN A 149 -3.08 -10.32 -12.85
N PHE A 150 -2.57 -10.37 -11.61
CA PHE A 150 -1.36 -9.62 -11.24
C PHE A 150 -0.14 -10.41 -11.73
N LYS A 151 0.22 -10.25 -13.01
CA LYS A 151 1.53 -10.61 -13.54
C LYS A 151 2.52 -9.48 -13.29
#